data_AF-A0A6A4QL34-F1
#
_entry.id   AF-A0A6A4QL34-F1
#
_cell.length_a   1.000
_cell.length_b   1.000
_cell.length_c   1.000
_cell.angle_alpha   90.00
_cell.angle_beta   90.00
_cell.angle_gamma   90.00
#
_symmetry.space_group_name_H-M   'P 1'
#
loop_
_entity.id
_entity.type
_entity.pdbx_description
1 polymer ?
#
loop_
_entity_poly.entity_id
_entity_poly.type
_entity_poly.pdbx_seq_one_letter_code
_entity_poly.pdbx_strand_id
1 'polypeptide(L)'
;MEEALSSLEKVQNQLLQRISNLENSYLPQQNAPSSIVENKDIDTITRLSSILRTNNVHDFSFKRVSSDYYDWTLEARRDALGASSIYHLCKSIVLVNTQAPSNVIDCSDRKNSKYYVVVVQYTARLNAEAVKNFLYSLNNGTIAKKKFNLRLAPEETSTELTGYGHNAVTCIGMKTDIPVILDEAIVKLNPDFFWLGGGEVDLKLGIRTSQLIRFVNPFIVNCSSN
;
A
#
# COMPACT_ATOMS: atom_id res chain seq x y z
N MET A 1 39.79 16.15 34.07
CA MET A 1 38.52 16.88 34.28
C MET A 1 38.31 17.91 33.16
N GLU A 2 39.34 18.69 32.84
CA GLU A 2 39.33 19.72 31.79
C GLU A 2 39.15 19.18 30.36
N GLU A 3 39.75 18.04 30.02
CA GLU A 3 39.56 17.39 28.71
C GLU A 3 38.13 16.86 28.50
N ALA A 4 37.53 16.32 29.55
CA ALA A 4 36.14 15.84 29.51
C ALA A 4 35.17 17.00 29.29
N LEU A 5 35.43 18.16 29.93
CA LEU A 5 34.64 19.37 29.76
C LEU A 5 34.76 19.92 28.33
N SER A 6 35.97 19.99 27.77
CA SER A 6 36.20 20.42 26.39
C SER A 6 35.53 19.48 25.36
N SER A 7 35.54 18.17 25.63
CA SER A 7 34.84 17.20 24.77
C SER A 7 33.33 17.39 24.78
N LEU A 8 32.76 17.70 25.95
CA LEU A 8 31.32 17.92 26.12
C LEU A 8 30.88 19.21 25.42
N GLU A 9 31.66 20.29 25.55
CA GLU A 9 31.41 21.56 24.85
C GLU A 9 31.43 21.40 23.33
N LYS A 10 32.32 20.57 22.78
CA LYS A 10 32.35 20.27 21.34
C LYS A 10 31.08 19.55 20.88
N VAL A 11 30.62 18.56 21.64
CA VAL A 11 29.40 17.80 21.31
C VAL A 11 28.17 18.70 21.41
N GLN A 12 28.10 19.54 22.45
CA GLN A 12 27.00 20.50 22.63
C GLN A 12 26.91 21.49 21.46
N ASN A 13 28.04 22.05 21.02
CA ASN A 13 28.08 22.97 19.88
C ASN A 13 27.65 22.28 18.57
N GLN A 14 28.06 21.04 18.34
CA GLN A 14 27.63 20.26 17.18
C GLN A 14 26.12 19.97 17.19
N LEU A 15 25.54 19.69 18.36
CA LEU A 15 24.10 19.48 18.50
C LEU A 15 23.32 20.77 18.24
N LEU A 16 23.75 21.90 18.81
CA LEU A 16 23.13 23.20 18.58
C LEU A 16 23.16 23.59 17.09
N GLN A 17 24.26 23.32 16.40
CA GLN A 17 24.39 23.60 14.97
C GLN A 17 23.48 22.70 14.11
N ARG A 18 23.31 21.42 14.49
CA ARG A 18 22.35 20.51 13.83
C ARG A 18 20.91 20.96 14.05
N ILE A 19 20.57 21.40 15.26
CA ILE A 19 19.23 21.90 15.59
C ILE A 19 18.94 23.18 14.78
N SER A 20 19.87 24.13 14.75
CA SER A 20 19.70 25.37 13.96
C SER A 20 19.53 25.09 12.46
N ASN A 21 20.28 24.12 11.90
CA ASN A 21 20.11 23.70 10.51
C ASN A 21 18.72 23.06 10.26
N LEU A 22 18.21 22.28 11.22
CA LEU A 22 16.86 21.73 11.15
C LEU A 22 15.81 22.83 11.25
N GLU A 23 15.90 23.74 12.21
CA GLU A 23 14.98 24.87 12.36
C GLU A 23 14.91 25.72 11.09
N ASN A 24 16.05 26.00 10.46
CA ASN A 24 16.11 26.70 9.18
C ASN A 24 15.48 25.92 8.03
N SER A 25 15.54 24.58 8.05
CA SER A 25 14.86 23.74 7.06
C SER A 25 13.34 23.68 7.23
N TYR A 26 12.83 23.99 8.42
CA TYR A 26 11.40 23.94 8.76
C TYR A 26 10.72 25.30 8.85
N LEU A 27 11.44 26.42 8.69
CA LEU A 27 10.83 27.75 8.70
C LEU A 27 10.03 27.98 7.39
N PRO A 28 8.70 28.23 7.46
CA PRO A 28 7.94 28.63 6.29
C PRO A 28 8.40 30.04 5.87
N GLN A 29 8.89 30.19 4.64
CA GLN A 29 9.10 31.51 4.04
C GLN A 29 7.75 32.24 3.97
N GLN A 30 7.51 33.16 4.90
CA GLN A 30 6.43 34.13 4.79
C GLN A 30 6.91 35.36 4.03
N ASN A 31 6.12 35.71 3.00
CA ASN A 31 5.95 37.01 2.33
C ASN A 31 6.61 37.23 0.95
N ALA A 32 5.86 36.92 -0.11
CA ALA A 32 5.61 37.77 -1.31
C ALA A 32 4.48 37.14 -2.18
N PRO A 33 3.77 37.92 -3.02
CA PRO A 33 2.34 37.70 -3.30
C PRO A 33 2.01 36.70 -4.43
N SER A 34 0.83 36.10 -4.28
CA SER A 34 0.01 35.33 -5.24
C SER A 34 0.59 35.08 -6.63
N SER A 35 1.09 33.86 -6.85
CA SER A 35 0.93 33.14 -8.11
C SER A 35 1.17 31.65 -7.91
N ILE A 36 0.18 30.85 -8.33
CA ILE A 36 0.25 29.42 -8.65
C ILE A 36 0.62 28.51 -7.46
N VAL A 37 -0.37 27.78 -6.95
CA VAL A 37 -0.15 26.63 -6.07
C VAL A 37 0.55 25.55 -6.90
N GLU A 38 1.87 25.63 -6.99
CA GLU A 38 2.70 24.52 -7.42
C GLU A 38 2.56 23.42 -6.36
N ASN A 39 1.96 22.29 -6.76
CA ASN A 39 2.00 21.05 -6.00
C ASN A 39 3.46 20.74 -5.68
N LYS A 40 3.91 21.05 -4.45
CA LYS A 40 5.12 20.45 -3.90
C LYS A 40 4.86 18.95 -3.91
N ASP A 41 5.54 18.22 -4.79
CA ASP A 41 5.57 16.76 -4.81
C ASP A 41 6.01 16.30 -3.42
N ILE A 42 5.04 15.94 -2.57
CA ILE A 42 5.31 15.31 -1.30
C ILE A 42 5.84 13.92 -1.64
N ASP A 43 7.07 13.65 -1.21
CA ASP A 43 7.70 12.33 -1.26
C ASP A 43 6.71 11.22 -0.85
N THR A 44 6.57 10.18 -1.67
CA THR A 44 5.58 9.11 -1.48
C THR A 44 5.72 8.45 -0.12
N ILE A 45 6.96 8.23 0.36
CA ILE A 45 7.21 7.64 1.68
C ILE A 45 6.62 8.56 2.76
N THR A 46 6.86 9.86 2.68
CA THR A 46 6.32 10.85 3.62
C THR A 46 4.79 10.86 3.61
N ARG A 47 4.17 10.91 2.43
CA ARG A 47 2.70 10.90 2.27
C ARG A 47 2.09 9.64 2.88
N LEU A 48 2.60 8.46 2.49
CA LEU A 48 2.05 7.18 2.96
C LEU A 48 2.34 6.93 4.44
N SER A 49 3.52 7.33 4.94
CA SER A 49 3.83 7.27 6.37
C SER A 49 2.85 8.12 7.20
N SER A 50 2.50 9.31 6.72
CA SER A 50 1.52 10.17 7.38
C SER A 50 0.13 9.52 7.44
N ILE A 51 -0.32 8.94 6.31
CA ILE A 51 -1.60 8.22 6.23
C ILE A 51 -1.62 7.05 7.22
N LEU A 52 -0.57 6.22 7.22
CA LEU A 52 -0.47 5.05 8.11
C LEU A 52 -0.49 5.45 9.59
N ARG A 53 0.35 6.42 9.98
CA ARG A 53 0.45 6.87 11.37
C ARG A 53 -0.82 7.53 11.87
N THR A 54 -1.47 8.35 11.04
CA THR A 54 -2.76 9.00 11.38
C THR A 54 -3.87 7.98 11.60
N ASN A 55 -3.76 6.79 10.99
CA ASN A 55 -4.71 5.69 11.15
C ASN A 55 -4.22 4.59 12.12
N ASN A 56 -3.33 4.94 13.06
CA ASN A 56 -2.81 4.04 14.09
C ASN A 56 -2.09 2.78 13.55
N VAL A 57 -1.50 2.88 12.37
CA VAL A 57 -0.57 1.89 11.84
C VAL A 57 0.85 2.38 12.12
N HIS A 58 1.55 1.71 13.03
CA HIS A 58 2.90 2.07 13.48
C HIS A 58 3.95 1.03 13.08
N ASP A 59 3.54 -0.22 12.87
CA ASP A 59 4.42 -1.32 12.50
C ASP A 59 4.44 -1.47 10.97
N PHE A 60 5.18 -0.59 10.33
CA PHE A 60 5.43 -0.62 8.90
C PHE A 60 6.87 -0.21 8.56
N SER A 61 7.33 -0.60 7.38
CA SER A 61 8.65 -0.23 6.85
C SER A 61 8.55 0.06 5.37
N PHE A 62 9.33 1.02 4.90
CA PHE A 62 9.55 1.24 3.47
C PHE A 62 10.94 0.75 3.08
N LYS A 63 11.07 0.15 1.89
CA LYS A 63 12.37 -0.24 1.34
C LYS A 63 12.41 0.02 -0.16
N ARG A 64 13.44 0.75 -0.59
CA ARG A 64 13.80 0.91 -2.00
C ARG A 64 14.54 -0.34 -2.46
N VAL A 65 14.25 -0.81 -3.66
CA VAL A 65 14.89 -1.97 -4.30
C VAL A 65 15.52 -1.57 -5.63
N SER A 66 16.39 -2.41 -6.17
CA SER A 66 17.04 -2.17 -7.46
C SER A 66 16.02 -2.13 -8.61
N SER A 67 16.37 -1.46 -9.72
CA SER A 67 15.50 -1.33 -10.89
C SER A 67 15.18 -2.68 -11.56
N ASP A 68 16.09 -3.64 -11.47
CA ASP A 68 15.97 -5.01 -11.97
C ASP A 68 15.27 -5.97 -10.98
N TYR A 69 14.71 -5.47 -9.88
CA TYR A 69 14.05 -6.27 -8.84
C TYR A 69 13.00 -7.24 -9.38
N TYR A 70 12.28 -6.86 -10.44
CA TYR A 70 11.24 -7.69 -11.05
C TYR A 70 11.77 -8.78 -11.99
N ASP A 71 13.07 -8.78 -12.29
CA ASP A 71 13.76 -9.83 -13.06
C ASP A 71 14.32 -10.93 -12.14
N TRP A 72 14.36 -10.67 -10.82
CA TRP A 72 14.89 -11.60 -9.84
C TRP A 72 13.93 -12.72 -9.47
N THR A 73 14.46 -13.83 -8.95
CA THR A 73 13.67 -14.91 -8.33
C THR A 73 12.96 -14.42 -7.06
N LEU A 74 11.95 -15.16 -6.59
CA LEU A 74 11.23 -14.78 -5.36
C LEU A 74 12.14 -14.87 -4.12
N GLU A 75 13.10 -15.80 -4.10
CA GLU A 75 14.07 -15.95 -3.02
C GLU A 75 14.99 -14.72 -2.94
N ALA A 76 15.50 -14.27 -4.09
CA ALA A 76 16.33 -13.06 -4.14
C ALA A 76 15.54 -11.82 -3.72
N ARG A 77 14.27 -11.70 -4.13
CA ARG A 77 13.37 -10.63 -3.67
C ARG A 77 13.10 -10.69 -2.17
N ARG A 78 12.88 -11.88 -1.62
CA ARG A 78 12.72 -12.12 -0.17
C ARG A 78 13.95 -11.60 0.57
N ASP A 79 15.14 -12.00 0.14
CA ASP A 79 16.41 -11.62 0.76
C ASP A 79 16.63 -10.11 0.67
N ALA A 80 16.37 -9.53 -0.49
CA ALA A 80 16.44 -8.09 -0.72
C ALA A 80 15.49 -7.31 0.19
N LEU A 81 14.33 -7.87 0.57
CA LEU A 81 13.39 -7.24 1.50
C LEU A 81 13.60 -7.61 2.97
N GLY A 82 14.40 -8.64 3.26
CA GLY A 82 14.45 -9.22 4.60
C GLY A 82 13.13 -9.87 5.02
N ALA A 83 12.36 -10.37 4.06
CA ALA A 83 11.10 -11.07 4.33
C ALA A 83 11.37 -12.46 4.93
N SER A 84 10.51 -12.93 5.83
CA SER A 84 10.71 -14.22 6.50
C SER A 84 10.63 -15.42 5.54
N SER A 85 9.80 -15.33 4.50
CA SER A 85 9.73 -16.33 3.44
C SER A 85 9.18 -15.70 2.15
N ILE A 86 9.24 -16.43 1.03
CA ILE A 86 8.63 -15.99 -0.24
C ILE A 86 7.11 -15.80 -0.14
N TYR A 87 6.45 -16.47 0.81
CA TYR A 87 5.03 -16.33 1.11
C TYR A 87 4.69 -14.96 1.74
N HIS A 88 5.68 -14.25 2.27
CA HIS A 88 5.50 -12.89 2.81
C HIS A 88 5.61 -11.83 1.72
N LEU A 89 5.89 -12.21 0.46
CA LEU A 89 5.86 -11.32 -0.69
C LEU A 89 4.46 -11.35 -1.31
N CYS A 90 3.78 -10.21 -1.34
CA CYS A 90 2.43 -10.07 -1.85
C CYS A 90 2.35 -9.03 -2.96
N LYS A 91 1.28 -9.11 -3.76
CA LYS A 91 0.94 -8.17 -4.82
C LYS A 91 -0.50 -7.71 -4.67
N SER A 92 -0.75 -6.46 -5.04
CA SER A 92 -2.10 -5.88 -5.12
C SER A 92 -2.53 -5.84 -6.58
N ILE A 93 -3.76 -6.26 -6.86
CA ILE A 93 -4.31 -6.35 -8.21
C ILE A 93 -5.65 -5.66 -8.23
N VAL A 94 -5.87 -4.74 -9.18
CA VAL A 94 -7.18 -4.12 -9.39
C VAL A 94 -8.02 -5.00 -10.31
N LEU A 95 -9.21 -5.36 -9.84
CA LEU A 95 -10.22 -6.07 -10.62
C LEU A 95 -11.36 -5.13 -10.99
N VAL A 96 -11.94 -5.35 -12.17
CA VAL A 96 -13.15 -4.70 -12.67
C VAL A 96 -14.28 -5.72 -12.82
N ASN A 97 -15.46 -5.38 -12.32
CA ASN A 97 -16.68 -6.12 -12.58
C ASN A 97 -17.29 -5.67 -13.91
N THR A 98 -16.99 -6.40 -14.97
CA THR A 98 -17.43 -6.08 -16.34
C THR A 98 -18.92 -6.31 -16.56
N GLN A 99 -19.60 -7.05 -15.68
CA GLN A 99 -21.04 -7.35 -15.76
C GLN A 99 -21.86 -6.63 -14.67
N ALA A 100 -21.26 -5.66 -13.97
CA ALA A 100 -21.94 -4.84 -12.99
C ALA A 100 -23.19 -4.18 -13.61
N PRO A 101 -24.31 -4.05 -12.87
CA PRO A 101 -25.45 -3.24 -13.29
C PRO A 101 -25.05 -1.82 -13.69
N SER A 102 -25.80 -1.17 -14.60
CA SER A 102 -25.44 0.16 -15.13
C SER A 102 -25.41 1.27 -14.07
N ASN A 103 -26.12 1.10 -12.96
CA ASN A 103 -26.10 2.01 -11.81
C ASN A 103 -24.89 1.79 -10.88
N VAL A 104 -24.10 0.73 -11.10
CA VAL A 104 -22.86 0.46 -10.35
C VAL A 104 -21.68 0.95 -11.17
N ILE A 105 -21.33 2.22 -10.95
CA ILE A 105 -20.29 2.94 -11.70
C ILE A 105 -19.03 3.18 -10.88
N ASP A 106 -19.10 3.08 -9.56
CA ASP A 106 -18.05 3.48 -8.63
C ASP A 106 -17.76 2.41 -7.57
N CYS A 107 -17.10 2.82 -6.48
CA CYS A 107 -16.66 1.97 -5.38
C CYS A 107 -17.41 2.25 -4.05
N SER A 108 -18.55 2.96 -4.12
CA SER A 108 -19.26 3.45 -2.92
C SER A 108 -19.90 2.33 -2.09
N ASP A 109 -20.49 1.32 -2.73
CA ASP A 109 -21.01 0.13 -2.06
C ASP A 109 -19.96 -0.97 -2.06
N ARG A 110 -19.31 -1.17 -0.91
CA ARG A 110 -18.28 -2.22 -0.73
C ARG A 110 -18.78 -3.64 -1.05
N LYS A 111 -20.09 -3.91 -0.97
CA LYS A 111 -20.65 -5.23 -1.29
C LYS A 111 -20.89 -5.41 -2.79
N ASN A 112 -21.03 -4.32 -3.53
CA ASN A 112 -21.35 -4.32 -4.95
C ASN A 112 -20.67 -3.16 -5.69
N SER A 113 -19.34 -3.07 -5.57
CA SER A 113 -18.52 -2.07 -6.26
C SER A 113 -18.17 -2.48 -7.69
N LYS A 114 -17.91 -1.48 -8.54
CA LYS A 114 -17.41 -1.68 -9.90
C LYS A 114 -15.99 -2.23 -9.91
N TYR A 115 -15.16 -1.82 -8.94
CA TYR A 115 -13.77 -2.22 -8.82
C TYR A 115 -13.46 -2.77 -7.43
N TYR A 116 -12.47 -3.66 -7.36
CA TYR A 116 -11.93 -4.21 -6.11
C TYR A 116 -10.42 -4.31 -6.20
N VAL A 117 -9.71 -4.07 -5.09
CA VAL A 117 -8.29 -4.43 -4.98
C VAL A 117 -8.19 -5.79 -4.30
N VAL A 118 -7.46 -6.73 -4.89
CA VAL A 118 -7.18 -8.03 -4.27
C VAL A 118 -5.69 -8.12 -3.94
N VAL A 119 -5.38 -8.43 -2.68
CA VAL A 119 -4.02 -8.65 -2.20
C VAL A 119 -3.79 -10.14 -2.02
N VAL A 120 -2.84 -10.70 -2.77
CA VAL A 120 -2.49 -12.13 -2.77
C VAL A 120 -0.97 -12.30 -2.69
N GLN A 121 -0.50 -13.47 -2.26
CA GLN A 121 0.92 -13.82 -2.27
C GLN A 121 1.45 -13.94 -3.71
N TYR A 122 2.72 -13.61 -3.95
CA TYR A 122 3.37 -13.77 -5.26
C TYR A 122 3.43 -15.24 -5.71
N THR A 123 3.51 -16.16 -4.76
CA THR A 123 3.53 -17.61 -4.99
C THR A 123 2.20 -18.16 -5.48
N ALA A 124 1.10 -17.43 -5.26
CA ALA A 124 -0.24 -17.92 -5.51
C ALA A 124 -0.87 -17.29 -6.76
N ARG A 125 -1.78 -18.04 -7.37
CA ARG A 125 -2.63 -17.55 -8.47
C ARG A 125 -3.98 -17.11 -7.92
N LEU A 126 -4.40 -15.90 -8.30
CA LEU A 126 -5.72 -15.37 -7.96
C LEU A 126 -6.83 -16.27 -8.53
N ASN A 127 -7.72 -16.72 -7.65
CA ASN A 127 -8.95 -17.42 -8.00
C ASN A 127 -10.12 -16.43 -8.10
N ALA A 128 -10.35 -15.90 -9.30
CA ALA A 128 -11.42 -14.94 -9.54
C ALA A 128 -12.84 -15.52 -9.31
N GLU A 129 -13.03 -16.84 -9.45
CA GLU A 129 -14.32 -17.48 -9.17
C GLU A 129 -14.59 -17.51 -7.66
N ALA A 130 -13.57 -17.70 -6.82
CA ALA A 130 -13.70 -17.60 -5.37
C ALA A 130 -14.15 -16.20 -4.94
N VAL A 131 -13.53 -15.14 -5.50
CA VAL A 131 -13.93 -13.76 -5.23
C VAL A 131 -15.38 -13.51 -5.67
N LYS A 132 -15.74 -13.96 -6.88
CA LYS A 132 -17.11 -13.87 -7.39
C LYS A 132 -18.13 -14.58 -6.49
N ASN A 133 -17.82 -15.79 -6.04
CA ASN A 133 -18.69 -16.55 -5.13
C ASN A 133 -18.87 -15.84 -3.79
N PHE A 134 -17.79 -15.27 -3.27
CA PHE A 134 -17.83 -14.47 -2.05
C PHE A 134 -18.75 -13.25 -2.21
N LEU A 135 -18.56 -12.43 -3.25
CA LEU A 135 -19.38 -11.24 -3.47
C LEU A 135 -20.86 -11.58 -3.70
N TYR A 136 -21.15 -12.66 -4.44
CA TYR A 136 -22.53 -13.13 -4.60
C TYR A 136 -23.17 -13.50 -3.25
N SER A 137 -22.44 -14.22 -2.40
CA SER A 137 -22.91 -14.62 -1.08
C SER A 137 -23.07 -13.42 -0.13
N LEU A 138 -22.17 -12.44 -0.23
CA LEU A 138 -22.19 -11.19 0.54
C LEU A 138 -23.44 -10.34 0.27
N ASN A 139 -24.03 -10.48 -0.91
CA ASN A 139 -25.28 -9.82 -1.31
C ASN A 139 -26.53 -10.67 -1.03
N ASN A 140 -26.42 -11.74 -0.25
CA ASN A 140 -27.52 -12.65 0.09
C ASN A 140 -28.32 -13.17 -1.12
N GLY A 141 -27.65 -13.31 -2.28
CA GLY A 141 -28.28 -13.76 -3.51
C GLY A 141 -29.23 -12.77 -4.20
N THR A 142 -29.37 -11.53 -3.68
CA THR A 142 -30.24 -10.49 -4.28
C THR A 142 -29.76 -10.05 -5.66
N ILE A 143 -28.44 -10.09 -5.89
CA ILE A 143 -27.82 -9.79 -7.18
C ILE A 143 -27.52 -11.11 -7.88
N ALA A 144 -28.01 -11.28 -9.11
CA ALA A 144 -27.78 -12.49 -9.88
C ALA A 144 -26.28 -12.76 -10.06
N LYS A 145 -25.83 -13.99 -9.79
CA LYS A 145 -24.41 -14.39 -9.83
C LYS A 145 -23.65 -13.98 -11.11
N LYS A 146 -24.34 -13.99 -12.26
CA LYS A 146 -23.79 -13.56 -13.57
C LYS A 146 -23.39 -12.08 -13.64
N LYS A 147 -23.87 -11.25 -12.71
CA LYS A 147 -23.54 -9.83 -12.59
C LYS A 147 -22.21 -9.58 -11.86
N PHE A 148 -21.54 -10.63 -11.42
CA PHE A 148 -20.18 -10.59 -10.89
C PHE A 148 -19.24 -11.28 -11.90
N ASN A 149 -18.68 -10.52 -12.84
CA ASN A 149 -17.66 -10.99 -13.78
C ASN A 149 -16.37 -10.18 -13.59
N LEU A 150 -15.56 -10.64 -12.64
CA LEU A 150 -14.32 -9.98 -12.25
C LEU A 150 -13.21 -10.30 -13.24
N ARG A 151 -12.60 -9.26 -13.80
CA ARG A 151 -11.45 -9.32 -14.71
C ARG A 151 -10.36 -8.38 -14.21
N LEU A 152 -9.13 -8.57 -14.64
CA LEU A 152 -8.07 -7.59 -14.41
C LEU A 152 -8.52 -6.25 -15.01
N ALA A 153 -8.39 -5.17 -14.24
CA ALA A 153 -8.61 -3.84 -14.77
C ALA A 153 -7.50 -3.51 -15.79
N PRO A 154 -7.81 -2.76 -16.85
CA PRO A 154 -6.78 -2.16 -17.71
C PRO A 154 -5.79 -1.34 -16.87
N GLU A 155 -4.53 -1.28 -17.30
CA GLU A 155 -3.46 -0.59 -16.55
C GLU A 155 -3.74 0.90 -16.37
N GLU A 156 -4.27 1.56 -17.41
CA GLU A 156 -4.69 2.96 -17.37
C GLU A 156 -5.77 3.18 -16.29
N THR A 157 -6.82 2.35 -16.30
CA THR A 157 -7.89 2.39 -15.28
C THR A 157 -7.35 2.11 -13.88
N SER A 158 -6.45 1.14 -13.72
CA SER A 158 -5.79 0.87 -12.45
C SER A 158 -5.03 2.12 -11.96
N THR A 159 -4.24 2.73 -12.83
CA THR A 159 -3.42 3.92 -12.51
C THR A 159 -4.30 5.13 -12.17
N GLU A 160 -5.39 5.34 -12.90
CA GLU A 160 -6.34 6.41 -12.65
C GLU A 160 -6.99 6.25 -11.27
N LEU A 161 -7.48 5.05 -10.94
CA LEU A 161 -8.19 4.77 -9.70
C LEU A 161 -7.27 4.72 -8.48
N THR A 162 -6.10 4.09 -8.59
CA THR A 162 -5.19 3.92 -7.44
C THR A 162 -4.22 5.07 -7.31
N GLY A 163 -3.90 5.77 -8.40
CA GLY A 163 -2.81 6.74 -8.44
C GLY A 163 -1.41 6.10 -8.55
N TYR A 164 -1.33 4.79 -8.82
CA TYR A 164 -0.07 4.04 -8.87
C TYR A 164 0.07 3.30 -10.20
N GLY A 165 1.24 3.40 -10.81
CA GLY A 165 1.55 2.68 -12.05
C GLY A 165 1.69 1.17 -11.85
N HIS A 166 1.94 0.47 -12.96
CA HIS A 166 2.25 -0.96 -12.95
C HIS A 166 3.34 -1.28 -11.93
N ASN A 167 3.21 -2.42 -11.23
CA ASN A 167 4.16 -2.87 -10.22
C ASN A 167 4.36 -1.94 -9.00
N ALA A 168 3.61 -0.85 -8.88
CA ALA A 168 3.66 0.08 -7.75
C ALA A 168 2.41 0.01 -6.85
N VAL A 169 1.35 -0.65 -7.31
CA VAL A 169 0.02 -0.65 -6.67
C VAL A 169 0.07 -1.13 -5.22
N THR A 170 -0.45 -0.28 -4.34
CA THR A 170 -0.70 -0.55 -2.93
C THR A 170 -2.15 -0.21 -2.57
N CYS A 171 -2.66 -0.80 -1.50
CA CYS A 171 -4.01 -0.52 -1.00
C CYS A 171 -4.07 0.71 -0.07
N ILE A 172 -2.95 1.44 0.10
CA ILE A 172 -2.85 2.61 0.98
C ILE A 172 -2.82 3.90 0.15
N GLY A 173 -3.60 4.90 0.57
CA GLY A 173 -3.53 6.24 -0.01
C GLY A 173 -3.88 6.30 -1.50
N MET A 174 -4.79 5.43 -1.94
CA MET A 174 -5.33 5.43 -3.30
C MET A 174 -6.14 6.70 -3.58
N LYS A 175 -6.26 7.09 -4.87
CA LYS A 175 -7.11 8.23 -5.27
C LYS A 175 -8.60 7.95 -5.07
N THR A 176 -9.01 6.71 -5.30
CA THR A 176 -10.36 6.20 -5.06
C THR A 176 -10.36 5.26 -3.87
N ASP A 177 -11.38 5.34 -3.02
CA ASP A 177 -11.59 4.36 -1.94
C ASP A 177 -12.14 3.04 -2.51
N ILE A 178 -11.23 2.20 -3.01
CA ILE A 178 -11.57 0.90 -3.61
C ILE A 178 -11.63 -0.17 -2.51
N PRO A 179 -12.72 -0.95 -2.39
CA PRO A 179 -12.80 -2.02 -1.41
C PRO A 179 -11.69 -3.06 -1.62
N VAL A 180 -11.04 -3.41 -0.52
CA VAL A 180 -9.92 -4.35 -0.51
C VAL A 180 -10.40 -5.73 -0.11
N ILE A 181 -9.93 -6.74 -0.84
CA ILE A 181 -10.02 -8.16 -0.51
C ILE A 181 -8.60 -8.63 -0.19
N LEU A 182 -8.42 -9.19 1.00
CA LEU A 182 -7.16 -9.75 1.47
C LEU A 182 -7.28 -11.28 1.45
N ASP A 183 -6.31 -11.94 0.83
CA ASP A 183 -6.29 -13.40 0.80
C ASP A 183 -6.08 -13.98 2.20
N GLU A 184 -6.85 -15.01 2.53
CA GLU A 184 -6.83 -15.66 3.85
C GLU A 184 -5.44 -16.20 4.21
N ALA A 185 -4.64 -16.64 3.23
CA ALA A 185 -3.30 -17.14 3.48
C ALA A 185 -2.36 -16.06 4.06
N ILE A 186 -2.59 -14.79 3.73
CA ILE A 186 -1.81 -13.65 4.26
C ILE A 186 -2.11 -13.45 5.75
N VAL A 187 -3.38 -13.60 6.15
CA VAL A 187 -3.81 -13.50 7.55
C VAL A 187 -3.20 -14.60 8.42
N LYS A 188 -2.83 -15.73 7.81
CA LYS A 188 -2.21 -16.89 8.46
C LYS A 188 -0.68 -16.84 8.49
N LEU A 189 -0.05 -15.77 7.98
CA LEU A 189 1.40 -15.64 7.98
C LEU A 189 1.95 -15.55 9.40
N ASN A 190 3.10 -16.19 9.60
CA ASN A 190 3.92 -16.05 10.79
C ASN A 190 5.38 -15.86 10.34
N PRO A 191 6.02 -14.73 10.68
CA PRO A 191 5.50 -13.59 11.45
C PRO A 191 4.32 -12.86 10.78
N ASP A 192 3.53 -12.15 11.60
CA ASP A 192 2.40 -11.30 11.20
C ASP A 192 2.88 -10.02 10.49
N PHE A 193 3.48 -10.19 9.32
CA PHE A 193 4.03 -9.08 8.53
C PHE A 193 4.16 -9.52 7.08
N PHE A 194 3.91 -8.63 6.12
CA PHE A 194 4.14 -8.96 4.71
C PHE A 194 4.53 -7.73 3.91
N TRP A 195 5.06 -7.95 2.72
CA TRP A 195 5.53 -6.93 1.80
C TRP A 195 4.63 -6.84 0.57
N LEU A 196 4.36 -5.62 0.11
CA LEU A 196 3.61 -5.33 -1.11
C LEU A 196 4.18 -4.08 -1.82
N GLY A 197 3.57 -3.66 -2.92
CA GLY A 197 3.89 -2.39 -3.59
C GLY A 197 3.86 -1.21 -2.61
N GLY A 198 4.77 -0.26 -2.77
CA GLY A 198 4.92 0.90 -1.89
C GLY A 198 4.46 2.22 -2.50
N GLY A 199 3.77 2.19 -3.64
CA GLY A 199 3.33 3.38 -4.38
C GLY A 199 4.28 3.84 -5.48
N GLU A 200 5.48 3.26 -5.56
CA GLU A 200 6.43 3.43 -6.68
C GLU A 200 6.99 2.07 -7.10
N VAL A 201 7.50 1.97 -8.33
CA VAL A 201 7.95 0.69 -8.92
C VAL A 201 9.08 0.06 -8.12
N ASP A 202 10.00 0.87 -7.62
CA ASP A 202 11.17 0.48 -6.82
C ASP A 202 10.92 0.61 -5.31
N LEU A 203 9.73 1.00 -4.87
CA LEU A 203 9.38 1.16 -3.46
C LEU A 203 8.49 0.01 -2.99
N LYS A 204 8.86 -0.60 -1.86
CA LYS A 204 8.08 -1.66 -1.20
C LYS A 204 7.64 -1.22 0.18
N LEU A 205 6.40 -1.55 0.51
CA LEU A 205 5.82 -1.36 1.83
C LEU A 205 5.79 -2.72 2.53
N GLY A 206 6.41 -2.80 3.70
CA GLY A 206 6.22 -3.87 4.66
C GLY A 206 5.24 -3.41 5.72
N ILE A 207 4.25 -4.23 6.08
CA ILE A 207 3.23 -3.86 7.06
C ILE A 207 2.78 -5.05 7.91
N ARG A 208 2.53 -4.81 9.20
CA ARG A 208 1.90 -5.79 10.09
C ARG A 208 0.47 -6.08 9.64
N THR A 209 0.14 -7.35 9.37
CA THR A 209 -1.17 -7.73 8.81
C THR A 209 -2.31 -7.31 9.72
N SER A 210 -2.18 -7.50 11.04
CA SER A 210 -3.22 -7.13 11.99
C SER A 210 -3.53 -5.63 11.98
N GLN A 211 -2.53 -4.76 11.77
CA GLN A 211 -2.75 -3.31 11.71
C GLN A 211 -3.35 -2.88 10.37
N LEU A 212 -2.90 -3.49 9.27
CA LEU A 212 -3.54 -3.31 7.97
C LEU A 212 -5.03 -3.66 8.02
N ILE A 213 -5.39 -4.80 8.63
CA ILE A 213 -6.78 -5.24 8.74
C ILE A 213 -7.62 -4.22 9.52
N ARG A 214 -7.10 -3.69 10.63
CA ARG A 214 -7.83 -2.68 11.43
C ARG A 214 -8.03 -1.37 10.67
N PHE A 215 -7.04 -0.95 9.90
CA PHE A 215 -7.10 0.30 9.14
C PHE A 215 -7.95 0.16 7.87
N VAL A 216 -7.60 -0.76 6.98
CA VAL A 216 -8.21 -0.91 5.66
C VAL A 216 -9.57 -1.63 5.74
N ASN A 217 -9.79 -2.40 6.82
CA ASN A 217 -10.98 -3.21 7.01
C ASN A 217 -11.28 -4.10 5.78
N PRO A 218 -10.33 -4.89 5.26
CA PRO A 218 -10.53 -5.65 4.03
C PRO A 218 -11.53 -6.81 4.23
N PHE A 219 -12.12 -7.28 3.14
CA PHE A 219 -12.78 -8.59 3.14
C PHE A 219 -11.72 -9.69 3.17
N ILE A 220 -11.83 -10.61 4.11
CA ILE A 220 -10.92 -11.77 4.20
C ILE A 220 -11.55 -12.91 3.40
N VAL A 221 -10.88 -13.36 2.35
CA VAL A 221 -11.40 -14.39 1.43
C VAL A 221 -10.28 -15.37 1.09
N ASN A 222 -10.57 -16.67 1.06
CA ASN A 222 -9.68 -17.63 0.41
C ASN A 222 -9.85 -17.48 -1.11
N CYS A 223 -9.02 -16.63 -1.71
CA CYS A 223 -9.10 -16.24 -3.11
C CYS A 223 -7.82 -16.55 -3.88
N SER A 224 -6.98 -17.44 -3.36
CA SER A 224 -5.74 -17.87 -3.99
C SER A 224 -5.68 -19.39 -4.12
N SER A 225 -4.88 -19.87 -5.06
CA SER A 225 -4.56 -21.28 -5.26
C SER A 225 -3.06 -21.43 -5.41
N ASN A 226 -2.49 -22.42 -4.73
CA ASN A 226 -1.09 -22.84 -4.83
C ASN A 226 -0.95 -23.95 -5.87
#